data_AF-A0A376FK86-F1
#
_entry.id   AF-A0A376FK86-F1
#
_cell.length_a   1.000
_cell.length_b   1.000
_cell.length_c   1.000
_cell.angle_alpha   90.00
_cell.angle_beta   90.00
_cell.angle_gamma   90.00
#
_symmetry.space_group_name_H-M   'P 1'
#
loop_
_entity.id
_entity.type
_entity.pdbx_description
1 polymer ?
#
loop_
_entity_poly.entity_id
_entity_poly.type
_entity_poly.pdbx_seq_one_letter_code
_entity_poly.pdbx_strand_id
1 'polypeptide(L)' 'MWAVTTGGGESHFDIGSFPGFDVLAQPLQATALYCGLNWLPPFAMHCTFVCDDETLQAQARHYKQRLLEWQEAHHG' A
#
# COMPACT_ATOMS: atom_id res chain seq x y z
N MET A 1 -3.81 -6.55 5.07
CA MET A 1 -3.49 -5.48 4.11
C MET A 1 -2.14 -4.89 4.48
N TRP A 2 -1.19 -4.82 3.54
CA TRP A 2 0.06 -4.09 3.75
C TRP A 2 -0.17 -2.60 3.47
N ALA A 3 0.17 -1.74 4.43
CA ALA A 3 0.05 -0.30 4.33
C ALA A 3 1.45 0.32 4.39
N VAL A 4 1.80 1.15 3.40
CA VAL A 4 3.16 1.66 3.21
C VAL A 4 3.17 3.06 2.64
N THR A 5 4.14 3.87 3.05
CA THR A 5 4.39 5.20 2.51
C THR A 5 5.78 5.24 1.87
N THR A 6 5.94 5.99 0.78
CA THR A 6 7.22 6.09 0.06
C THR A 6 7.55 7.53 -0.29
N GLY A 7 8.84 7.88 -0.22
CA GLY A 7 9.33 9.20 -0.61
C GLY A 7 9.15 9.47 -2.10
N GLY A 8 9.53 8.52 -2.95
CA GLY A 8 9.39 8.59 -4.40
C GLY A 8 8.00 8.25 -4.91
N GLY A 9 7.72 8.67 -6.16
CA GLY A 9 6.57 8.23 -6.96
C GLY A 9 6.76 6.84 -7.55
N GLU A 10 5.80 6.36 -8.35
CA GLU A 10 5.89 5.05 -9.02
C GLU A 10 7.15 4.91 -9.88
N SER A 11 7.53 5.97 -10.60
CA SER A 11 8.73 5.99 -11.44
C SER A 11 10.04 5.78 -10.69
N HIS A 12 10.06 6.01 -9.37
CA HIS A 12 11.25 5.70 -8.55
C HIS A 12 11.49 4.19 -8.41
N PHE A 13 10.50 3.36 -8.73
CA PHE A 13 10.58 1.91 -8.67
C PHE A 13 10.88 1.26 -10.03
N ASP A 14 11.12 2.07 -11.08
CA ASP A 14 11.54 1.60 -12.40
C ASP A 14 13.06 1.32 -12.44
N ILE A 15 13.52 0.42 -11.56
CA ILE A 15 14.93 0.13 -11.36
C ILE A 15 15.20 -1.36 -11.13
N GLY A 16 16.38 -1.81 -11.57
CA GLY A 16 16.86 -3.18 -11.37
C GLY A 16 16.28 -4.18 -12.36
N SER A 17 16.50 -5.47 -12.08
CA SER A 17 16.07 -6.56 -12.98
C SER A 17 14.58 -6.87 -12.91
N PHE A 18 13.89 -6.39 -11.87
CA PHE A 18 12.46 -6.57 -11.66
C PHE A 18 11.86 -5.22 -11.19
N PRO A 19 11.63 -4.28 -12.12
CA PRO A 19 11.07 -2.97 -11.80
C PRO A 19 9.58 -3.08 -11.42
N GLY A 20 9.06 -2.02 -10.79
CA GLY A 20 7.67 -1.93 -10.35
C GLY A 20 7.53 -2.01 -8.83
N PHE A 21 6.66 -1.17 -8.27
CA PHE A 21 6.45 -1.10 -6.83
C PHE A 21 5.86 -2.38 -6.24
N ASP A 22 4.97 -3.03 -6.99
CA ASP A 22 4.27 -4.26 -6.61
C ASP A 22 5.23 -5.43 -6.36
N VAL A 23 6.36 -5.49 -7.08
CA VAL A 23 7.41 -6.50 -6.87
C VAL A 23 7.93 -6.47 -5.44
N LEU A 24 8.01 -5.30 -4.81
CA LEU A 24 8.50 -5.15 -3.44
C LEU A 24 7.56 -5.78 -2.40
N ALA A 25 6.29 -6.00 -2.74
CA ALA A 25 5.33 -6.66 -1.87
C ALA A 25 5.63 -8.16 -1.72
N GLN A 26 6.36 -8.75 -2.66
CA GLN A 26 6.39 -10.20 -2.82
C GLN A 26 6.89 -10.97 -1.58
N PRO A 27 7.95 -10.56 -0.89
CA PRO A 27 8.37 -11.25 0.34
C PRO A 27 7.31 -11.22 1.45
N LEU A 28 6.55 -10.11 1.54
CA LEU A 28 5.48 -9.95 2.52
C LEU A 28 4.26 -10.77 2.16
N GLN A 29 3.87 -10.79 0.89
CA GLN A 29 2.79 -11.61 0.39
C GLN A 29 3.11 -13.09 0.57
N ALA A 30 4.32 -13.54 0.21
CA ALA A 30 4.76 -14.92 0.41
C ALA A 30 4.68 -15.32 1.89
N THR A 31 5.13 -14.46 2.80
CA THR A 31 5.04 -14.69 4.25
C THR A 31 3.58 -14.78 4.72
N ALA A 32 2.72 -13.88 4.26
CA ALA A 32 1.30 -13.90 4.61
C ALA A 32 0.63 -15.21 4.19
N LEU A 33 0.84 -15.64 2.95
CA LEU A 33 0.31 -16.88 2.41
C LEU A 33 0.86 -18.11 3.15
N TYR A 34 2.16 -18.13 3.45
CA TYR A 34 2.79 -19.21 4.21
C TYR A 34 2.18 -19.34 5.62
N CYS A 35 1.86 -18.22 6.25
CA CYS A 35 1.21 -18.18 7.56
C CYS A 35 -0.32 -18.38 7.52
N GLY A 36 -0.91 -18.65 6.34
CA GLY A 36 -2.36 -18.81 6.19
C GLY A 36 -3.16 -17.52 6.33
N LEU A 37 -2.54 -16.36 6.22
CA LEU A 37 -3.21 -15.05 6.24
C LEU A 37 -3.84 -14.75 4.88
N ASN A 38 -4.97 -14.03 4.89
CA ASN A 38 -5.55 -13.50 3.67
C ASN A 38 -4.80 -12.23 3.22
N TRP A 39 -4.18 -12.27 2.04
CA TRP A 39 -3.52 -11.12 1.45
C TRP A 39 -4.55 -10.20 0.77
N LEU A 40 -4.57 -8.93 1.20
CA LEU A 40 -5.45 -7.91 0.63
C LEU A 40 -4.66 -6.98 -0.28
N PRO A 41 -5.29 -6.33 -1.28
CA PRO A 41 -4.62 -5.31 -2.09
C PRO A 41 -3.92 -4.26 -1.21
N PRO A 42 -2.63 -3.96 -1.44
CA PRO A 42 -1.91 -3.00 -0.63
C PRO A 42 -2.56 -1.61 -0.60
N PHE A 43 -2.26 -0.86 0.45
CA PHE A 43 -2.42 0.59 0.48
C PHE A 43 -1.03 1.21 0.37
N ALA A 44 -0.77 1.92 -0.71
CA ALA A 44 0.50 2.59 -0.94
C ALA A 44 0.26 4.09 -1.11
N MET A 45 0.94 4.90 -0.31
CA MET A 45 1.01 6.35 -0.49
C MET A 45 2.41 6.72 -1.00
N HIS A 46 2.47 7.25 -2.21
CA HIS A 46 3.72 7.66 -2.84
C HIS A 46 4.00 9.17 -2.70
N CYS A 47 5.19 9.60 -3.14
CA CYS A 47 5.59 11.00 -3.26
C CYS A 47 5.70 11.78 -1.93
N THR A 48 5.97 11.15 -0.78
CA THR A 48 6.04 11.88 0.51
C THR A 48 7.19 12.88 0.60
N PHE A 49 8.18 12.82 -0.29
CA PHE A 49 9.22 13.85 -0.36
C PHE A 49 8.73 15.18 -0.94
N VAL A 50 7.64 15.18 -1.71
CA VAL A 50 7.18 16.35 -2.48
C VAL A 50 5.69 16.63 -2.37
N CYS A 51 4.91 15.78 -1.69
CA CYS A 51 3.49 16.01 -1.48
C CYS A 51 3.25 17.10 -0.44
N ASP A 52 2.16 17.86 -0.60
CA ASP A 52 1.71 18.83 0.39
C ASP A 52 0.88 18.18 1.51
N ASP A 53 0.61 18.96 2.56
CA ASP A 53 -0.20 18.53 3.69
C ASP A 53 -1.63 18.16 3.28
N GLU A 54 -2.19 18.82 2.27
CA GLU A 54 -3.53 18.54 1.76
C GLU A 54 -3.60 17.12 1.17
N THR A 55 -2.64 16.76 0.33
CA THR A 55 -2.49 15.43 -0.27
C THR A 55 -2.24 14.38 0.82
N LEU A 56 -1.37 14.68 1.79
CA LEU A 56 -1.09 13.78 2.91
C LEU A 56 -2.36 13.49 3.73
N GLN A 57 -3.15 14.52 4.03
CA GLN A 57 -4.44 14.37 4.72
C GLN A 57 -5.48 13.63 3.87
N ALA A 58 -5.52 13.86 2.56
CA ALA A 58 -6.40 13.12 1.65
C ALA A 58 -6.06 11.62 1.63
N GLN A 59 -4.78 11.27 1.58
CA GLN A 59 -4.34 9.87 1.64
C GLN A 59 -4.60 9.23 2.99
N ALA A 60 -4.47 9.97 4.10
CA ALA A 60 -4.88 9.49 5.42
C ALA A 60 -6.38 9.18 5.48
N ARG A 61 -7.24 10.02 4.88
CA ARG A 61 -8.68 9.76 4.77
C ARG A 61 -8.97 8.53 3.90
N HIS A 62 -8.26 8.39 2.77
CA HIS A 62 -8.39 7.23 1.90
C HIS A 62 -7.98 5.92 2.61
N TYR A 63 -6.90 5.95 3.40
CA TYR A 63 -6.50 4.80 4.21
C TYR A 63 -7.59 4.38 5.21
N LYS A 64 -8.15 5.35 5.94
CA LYS A 64 -9.28 5.11 6.84
C LYS A 64 -10.46 4.49 6.10
N GLN A 65 -10.81 5.03 4.93
CA GLN A 65 -11.92 4.53 4.12
C GLN A 65 -11.72 3.07 3.70
N ARG A 66 -10.52 2.69 3.26
CA ARG A 66 -10.18 1.30 2.91
C ARG A 66 -10.35 0.32 4.08
N LEU A 67 -10.08 0.77 5.31
CA LEU A 67 -10.31 -0.05 6.51
C LEU A 67 -11.80 -0.20 6.82
N LEU A 68 -12.59 0.88 6.67
CA LEU A 68 -14.04 0.84 6.87
C LEU A 68 -14.73 -0.07 5.84
N GLU A 69 -14.38 0.04 4.56
CA GLU A 69 -14.92 -0.83 3.50
C GLU A 69 -14.63 -2.31 3.77
N TRP A 70 -13.42 -2.62 4.24
CA TRP A 70 -13.08 -3.98 4.63
C TRP A 70 -13.89 -4.45 5.84
N GLN A 71 -14.06 -3.60 6.86
CA GLN A 71 -14.88 -3.91 8.04
C GLN A 71 -16.35 -4.17 7.65
N GLU A 72 -16.95 -3.31 6.83
CA GLU A 72 -18.33 -3.45 6.37
C GLU A 72 -18.54 -4.76 5.58
N ALA A 73 -17.59 -5.11 4.70
CA ALA A 73 -17.68 -6.35 3.92
C ALA A 73 -17.56 -7.64 4.76
N HIS A 74 -17.02 -7.56 5.99
CA HIS A 74 -16.78 -8.73 6.87
C HIS A 74 -17.64 -8.74 8.14
N HIS A 75 -18.28 -7.61 8.48
CA HIS A 75 -19.09 -7.44 9.68
C HIS A 75 -20.49 -6.86 9.41
N GLY A 76 -20.85 -6.62 8.14
CA GLY A 76 -22.19 -6.20 7.68
C GLY A 76 -23.11 -7.36 7.36
#